data_AF-A0A7W0R3P5-F1
#
_entry.id   AF-A0A7W0R3P5-F1
#
_cell.length_a   1.000
_cell.length_b   1.000
_cell.length_c   1.000
_cell.angle_alpha   90.00
_cell.angle_beta   90.00
_cell.angle_gamma   90.00
#
_symmetry.space_group_name_H-M   'P 1'
#
loop_
_entity.id
_entity.type
_entity.pdbx_description
1 polymer ?
#
loop_
_entity_poly.entity_id
_entity_poly.type
_entity_poly.pdbx_seq_one_letter_code
_entity_poly.pdbx_strand_id
1 'polypeptide(L)'
;MRSWLAAFSVVALLFTGCSDDAAEFCDLTVDLEQQAEDEELEFGTEEFQDRLDEIADSAPDEIEDDVDLIAEASEDFENADPDEVTEASENIEEFIEENCEED
;
A
#
# COMPACT_ATOMS: atom_id res chain seq x y z
N MET A 1 -14.63 -14.00 9.45
CA MET A 1 -14.39 -12.54 9.36
C MET A 1 -13.16 -12.24 10.20
N ARG A 2 -11.97 -12.58 9.72
CA ARG A 2 -10.68 -12.46 10.42
C ARG A 2 -9.63 -13.00 9.45
N SER A 3 -9.18 -12.18 8.50
CA SER A 3 -7.93 -12.48 7.78
C SER A 3 -7.38 -11.37 6.89
N TRP A 4 -8.08 -10.22 6.74
CA TRP A 4 -7.66 -9.18 5.80
C TRP A 4 -7.02 -7.94 6.39
N LEU A 5 -7.21 -7.68 7.68
CA LEU A 5 -6.37 -6.70 8.39
C LEU A 5 -4.87 -7.06 8.35
N ALA A 6 -4.53 -8.28 7.93
CA ALA A 6 -3.15 -8.71 7.72
C ALA A 6 -2.58 -8.31 6.34
N ALA A 7 -3.43 -8.14 5.32
CA ALA A 7 -2.98 -7.70 3.98
C ALA A 7 -2.54 -6.23 4.03
N PHE A 8 -3.28 -5.38 4.74
CA PHE A 8 -2.91 -3.99 4.98
C PHE A 8 -1.64 -3.80 5.80
N SER A 9 -1.19 -4.81 6.54
CA SER A 9 0.07 -4.73 7.31
C SER A 9 1.32 -5.10 6.51
N VAL A 10 1.19 -5.53 5.25
CA VAL A 10 2.33 -5.89 4.39
C VAL A 10 3.10 -4.64 3.94
N VAL A 11 2.39 -3.53 3.79
CA VAL A 11 2.97 -2.22 3.43
C VAL A 11 3.95 -1.70 4.51
N ALA A 12 3.84 -2.20 5.74
CA ALA A 12 4.43 -1.58 6.93
C ALA A 12 5.86 -2.06 7.32
N LEU A 13 6.63 -2.70 6.43
CA LEU A 13 7.90 -3.34 6.83
C LEU A 13 9.11 -3.07 5.94
N LEU A 14 8.97 -2.30 4.86
CA LEU A 14 9.92 -2.36 3.75
C LEU A 14 10.41 -0.96 3.31
N PHE A 15 11.41 -0.47 4.04
CA PHE A 15 12.63 0.20 3.53
C PHE A 15 12.82 1.73 3.59
N THR A 16 14.12 2.07 3.68
CA THR A 16 14.74 3.39 3.90
C THR A 16 15.57 3.91 2.71
N GLY A 17 15.40 3.42 1.48
CA GLY A 17 16.20 3.92 0.35
C GLY A 17 15.65 3.60 -1.04
N CYS A 18 15.20 4.63 -1.77
CA CYS A 18 14.45 4.45 -3.01
C CYS A 18 15.27 4.61 -4.30
N SER A 19 14.87 3.87 -5.34
CA SER A 19 15.30 4.04 -6.74
C SER A 19 14.50 5.16 -7.45
N ASP A 20 15.13 5.89 -8.40
CA ASP A 20 14.62 7.15 -9.01
C ASP A 20 13.23 7.05 -9.68
N ASP A 21 12.83 5.89 -10.21
CA ASP A 21 11.55 5.68 -10.92
C ASP A 21 10.37 5.38 -9.97
N ALA A 22 10.62 4.78 -8.81
CA ALA A 22 9.60 4.45 -7.80
C ALA A 22 9.68 5.35 -6.55
N ALA A 23 10.52 6.38 -6.59
CA ALA A 23 10.87 7.17 -5.41
C ALA A 23 9.66 7.87 -4.77
N GLU A 24 8.71 8.37 -5.57
CA GLU A 24 7.51 9.03 -5.05
C GLU A 24 6.57 8.03 -4.38
N PHE A 25 6.30 6.89 -5.03
CA PHE A 25 5.51 5.80 -4.47
C PHE A 25 6.08 5.28 -3.14
N CYS A 26 7.38 4.95 -3.12
CA CYS A 26 8.04 4.45 -1.91
C CYS A 26 8.02 5.53 -0.78
N ASP A 27 8.22 6.82 -1.08
CA ASP A 27 8.19 7.91 -0.07
C ASP A 27 6.79 8.07 0.55
N LEU A 28 5.74 8.09 -0.28
CA LEU A 28 4.35 8.17 0.19
C LEU A 28 3.96 6.97 1.04
N THR A 29 4.42 5.79 0.66
CA THR A 29 4.18 4.53 1.38
C THR A 29 4.81 4.57 2.78
N VAL A 30 6.05 5.05 2.88
CA VAL A 30 6.77 5.25 4.15
C VAL A 30 6.12 6.34 5.01
N ASP A 31 5.64 7.43 4.40
CA ASP A 31 4.91 8.49 5.11
C ASP A 31 3.61 7.95 5.72
N LEU A 32 2.84 7.15 4.97
CA LEU A 32 1.60 6.52 5.45
C LEU A 32 1.88 5.55 6.60
N GLU A 33 2.92 4.72 6.51
CA GLU A 33 3.32 3.80 7.56
C GLU A 33 3.65 4.54 8.87
N GLN A 34 4.48 5.58 8.80
CA GLN A 34 4.84 6.37 9.99
C GLN A 34 3.61 7.03 10.63
N GLN A 35 2.69 7.57 9.82
CA GLN A 35 1.46 8.16 10.35
C GLN A 35 0.52 7.12 10.98
N ALA A 36 0.50 5.90 10.45
CA ALA A 36 -0.24 4.79 11.03
C ALA A 36 0.40 4.31 12.35
N GLU A 37 1.73 4.24 12.43
CA GLU A 37 2.48 3.90 13.64
C GLU A 37 2.34 4.96 14.75
N ASP A 38 2.31 6.24 14.39
CA ASP A 38 2.10 7.35 15.32
C ASP A 38 0.62 7.50 15.78
N GLU A 39 -0.28 6.59 15.36
CA GLU A 39 -1.73 6.64 15.58
C GLU A 39 -2.38 7.95 15.07
N GLU A 40 -1.71 8.70 14.18
CA GLU A 40 -2.27 9.92 13.56
C GLU A 40 -3.29 9.59 12.46
N LEU A 41 -3.13 8.43 11.80
CA LEU A 41 -4.01 7.97 10.73
C LEU A 41 -4.79 6.70 11.14
N GLU A 42 -6.11 6.84 11.31
CA GLU A 42 -6.99 5.73 11.67
C GLU A 42 -7.57 5.06 10.41
N PHE A 43 -7.44 3.73 10.33
CA PHE A 43 -7.97 2.92 9.23
C PHE A 43 -9.48 3.16 9.05
N GLY A 44 -9.92 3.38 7.80
CA GLY A 44 -11.32 3.62 7.46
C GLY A 44 -11.80 5.06 7.71
N THR A 45 -10.88 6.00 7.97
CA THR A 45 -11.17 7.44 7.88
C THR A 45 -11.05 7.95 6.45
N GLU A 46 -11.69 9.09 6.16
CA GLU A 46 -11.55 9.77 4.85
C GLU A 46 -10.08 10.13 4.57
N GLU A 47 -9.32 10.53 5.60
CA GLU A 47 -7.90 10.86 5.47
C GLU A 47 -7.05 9.64 5.10
N PHE A 48 -7.40 8.46 5.60
CA PHE A 48 -6.73 7.22 5.23
C PHE A 48 -7.00 6.82 3.78
N GLN A 49 -8.26 6.97 3.33
CA GLN A 49 -8.63 6.77 1.93
C GLN A 49 -7.89 7.76 1.01
N ASP A 50 -7.89 9.04 1.34
CA ASP A 50 -7.19 10.07 0.56
C ASP A 50 -5.69 9.75 0.40
N ARG A 51 -5.05 9.16 1.42
CA ARG A 51 -3.65 8.73 1.34
C ARG A 51 -3.45 7.50 0.47
N LEU A 52 -4.38 6.54 0.51
CA LEU A 52 -4.31 5.39 -0.39
C LEU A 52 -4.52 5.77 -1.84
N ASP A 53 -5.45 6.69 -2.11
CA ASP A 53 -5.65 7.25 -3.45
C ASP A 53 -4.37 7.97 -3.93
N GLU A 54 -3.71 8.75 -3.05
CA GLU A 54 -2.44 9.42 -3.37
C GLU A 54 -1.31 8.42 -3.68
N ILE A 55 -1.23 7.31 -2.94
CA ILE A 55 -0.27 6.23 -3.21
C ILE A 55 -0.59 5.53 -4.53
N ALA A 56 -1.87 5.28 -4.82
CA ALA A 56 -2.32 4.66 -6.06
C ALA A 56 -2.01 5.52 -7.29
N ASP A 57 -2.29 6.83 -7.23
CA ASP A 57 -1.97 7.78 -8.31
C ASP A 57 -0.46 7.90 -8.58
N SER A 58 0.37 7.67 -7.56
CA SER A 58 1.84 7.70 -7.68
C SER A 58 2.47 6.32 -7.91
N ALA A 59 1.66 5.25 -7.97
CA ALA A 59 2.15 3.90 -8.19
C ALA A 59 2.80 3.78 -9.59
N PRO A 60 3.90 3.01 -9.70
CA PRO A 60 4.49 2.74 -11.01
C PRO A 60 3.57 1.81 -11.83
N ASP A 61 3.60 1.97 -13.17
CA ASP A 61 2.75 1.22 -14.12
C ASP A 61 2.77 -0.31 -13.91
N GLU A 62 3.83 -0.85 -13.28
CA GLU A 62 3.98 -2.29 -13.00
C GLU A 62 3.08 -2.81 -11.88
N ILE A 63 2.71 -1.95 -10.93
CA ILE A 63 1.85 -2.28 -9.78
C ILE A 63 0.65 -1.33 -9.62
N GLU A 64 0.44 -0.38 -10.54
CA GLU A 64 -0.70 0.57 -10.52
C GLU A 64 -2.03 -0.17 -10.34
N ASP A 65 -2.30 -1.19 -11.17
CA ASP A 65 -3.52 -1.99 -11.10
C ASP A 65 -3.67 -2.71 -9.75
N ASP A 66 -2.57 -3.16 -9.14
CA ASP A 66 -2.57 -3.87 -7.85
C ASP A 66 -2.84 -2.91 -6.69
N VAL A 67 -2.24 -1.70 -6.73
CA VAL A 67 -2.43 -0.68 -5.70
C VAL A 67 -3.85 -0.11 -5.77
N ASP A 68 -4.37 0.16 -6.96
CA ASP A 68 -5.76 0.55 -7.19
C ASP A 68 -6.73 -0.49 -6.61
N LEU A 69 -6.46 -1.78 -6.84
CA LEU A 69 -7.29 -2.85 -6.30
C LEU A 69 -7.31 -2.85 -4.76
N ILE A 70 -6.18 -2.58 -4.12
CA ILE A 70 -6.13 -2.43 -2.65
C ILE A 70 -6.92 -1.19 -2.20
N ALA A 71 -6.79 -0.06 -2.88
CA ALA A 71 -7.51 1.18 -2.57
C ALA A 71 -9.05 0.99 -2.70
N GLU A 72 -9.50 0.36 -3.78
CA GLU A 72 -10.91 -0.01 -3.97
C GLU A 72 -11.38 -1.01 -2.90
N ALA A 73 -10.54 -1.97 -2.53
CA ALA A 73 -10.85 -2.95 -1.49
C ALA A 73 -10.96 -2.33 -0.08
N SER A 74 -10.22 -1.25 0.20
CA SER A 74 -10.42 -0.46 1.42
C SER A 74 -11.74 0.30 1.43
N GLU A 75 -12.22 0.79 0.28
CA GLU A 75 -13.51 1.47 0.18
C GLU A 75 -14.70 0.51 0.35
N ASP A 76 -14.66 -0.64 -0.35
CA ASP A 76 -15.75 -1.62 -0.39
C ASP A 76 -15.29 -3.01 0.08
N PHE A 77 -14.76 -3.05 1.31
CA PHE A 77 -14.25 -4.26 1.97
C PHE A 77 -15.25 -5.43 1.99
N GLU A 78 -16.56 -5.17 1.99
CA GLU A 78 -17.57 -6.22 2.00
C GLU A 78 -17.71 -6.95 0.65
N ASN A 79 -17.34 -6.29 -0.46
CA ASN A 79 -17.47 -6.81 -1.81
C ASN A 79 -16.13 -7.18 -2.47
N ALA A 80 -15.01 -6.75 -1.92
CA ALA A 80 -13.69 -7.05 -2.47
C ALA A 80 -13.35 -8.55 -2.39
N ASP A 81 -12.60 -9.06 -3.37
CA ASP A 81 -12.24 -10.48 -3.45
C ASP A 81 -10.98 -10.81 -2.64
N PRO A 82 -11.06 -11.69 -1.62
CA PRO A 82 -9.93 -12.13 -0.80
C PRO A 82 -8.69 -12.56 -1.53
N ASP A 83 -8.85 -13.27 -2.64
CA ASP A 83 -7.74 -13.84 -3.37
C ASP A 83 -7.05 -12.76 -4.23
N GLU A 84 -7.82 -11.85 -4.84
CA GLU A 84 -7.26 -10.76 -5.66
C GLU A 84 -6.48 -9.74 -4.83
N VAL A 85 -7.00 -9.31 -3.68
CA VAL A 85 -6.25 -8.40 -2.78
C VAL A 85 -4.98 -9.06 -2.28
N THR A 86 -5.00 -10.37 -2.03
CA THR A 86 -3.79 -11.08 -1.56
C THR A 86 -2.74 -11.12 -2.66
N GLU A 87 -3.11 -11.45 -3.90
CA GLU A 87 -2.19 -11.46 -5.05
C GLU A 87 -1.61 -10.06 -5.32
N ALA A 88 -2.46 -9.02 -5.30
CA ALA A 88 -2.02 -7.63 -5.43
C ALA A 88 -1.03 -7.24 -4.32
N SER A 89 -1.31 -7.63 -3.08
CA SER A 89 -0.41 -7.37 -1.95
C SER A 89 0.96 -8.02 -2.14
N GLU A 90 1.00 -9.26 -2.64
CA GLU A 90 2.25 -9.99 -2.90
C GLU A 90 3.06 -9.35 -4.04
N ASN A 91 2.39 -8.89 -5.11
CA ASN A 91 3.06 -8.18 -6.21
C ASN A 91 3.66 -6.84 -5.76
N ILE A 92 2.93 -6.08 -4.94
CA ILE A 92 3.41 -4.80 -4.39
C ILE A 92 4.59 -5.05 -3.45
N GLU A 93 4.51 -6.08 -2.59
CA GLU A 93 5.61 -6.46 -1.70
C GLU A 93 6.88 -6.81 -2.50
N GLU A 94 6.76 -7.66 -3.52
CA GLU A 94 7.88 -8.04 -4.39
C GLU A 94 8.47 -6.81 -5.11
N PHE A 95 7.62 -5.91 -5.61
CA PHE A 95 8.08 -4.67 -6.25
C PHE A 95 8.85 -3.77 -5.26
N ILE A 96 8.34 -3.59 -4.04
CA ILE A 96 8.99 -2.78 -3.01
C ILE A 96 10.31 -3.41 -2.58
N GLU A 97 10.39 -4.72 -2.39
CA GLU A 97 11.65 -5.43 -2.11
C GLU A 97 12.67 -5.21 -3.24
N GLU A 98 12.24 -5.29 -4.51
CA GLU A 98 13.16 -5.12 -5.64
C GLU A 98 13.59 -3.66 -5.90
N ASN A 99 12.75 -2.68 -5.58
CA ASN A 99 12.94 -1.28 -6.01
C ASN A 99 13.13 -0.26 -4.88
N CYS A 100 12.66 -0.56 -3.67
CA CYS A 100 12.78 0.29 -2.48
C CYS A 100 13.84 -0.21 -1.46
N GLU A 101 14.52 -1.34 -1.69
CA GLU A 101 15.64 -1.83 -0.83
C GLU A 101 16.94 -1.02 -1.00
N GLU A 102 17.61 -0.72 0.13
CA GLU A 102 18.98 -0.16 0.16
C GLU A 102 20.03 -1.20 -0.28
N ASP A 103 21.00 -0.77 -1.10
CA ASP A 103 22.30 -1.44 -1.30
C ASP A 103 23.18 -1.37 -0.03
#